data_AF-A0A3A4R9E7-F1
#
_entry.id   AF-A0A3A4R9E7-F1
#
_cell.length_a   1.000
_cell.length_b   1.000
_cell.length_c   1.000
_cell.angle_alpha   90.00
_cell.angle_beta   90.00
_cell.angle_gamma   90.00
#
_symmetry.space_group_name_H-M   'P 1'
#
loop_
_entity.id
_entity.type
_entity.pdbx_description
1 polymer ?
#
loop_
_entity_poly.entity_id
_entity_poly.type
_entity_poly.pdbx_seq_one_letter_code
_entity_poly.pdbx_strand_id
1 'polypeptide(L)'
;MEVNMAQIDTDTALRQKLKYYNHAKSIIQNRMIFLFHVSLYLTVNVMLIGLNAIHYNGVWWFWIPLLSWGIGLSGHYCYAYIFMDIFSKNPMQHERFERKAQFFIHLIVYILGNATFLFLDYLYPPVNYWVVYPLLGWGIGLFYHFFFVFIFRGWKIKQWKQAKIVALMKKYYDIDPFEEMPRDTSSSGK
;
A
#
# COMPACT_ATOMS: atom_id res chain seq x y z
N MET A 1 26.54 -7.13 -14.31
CA MET A 1 26.61 -8.52 -13.81
C MET A 1 25.41 -8.74 -12.94
N GLU A 2 24.46 -9.58 -13.38
CA GLU A 2 23.40 -10.04 -12.48
C GLU A 2 24.06 -10.90 -11.39
N VAL A 3 23.86 -10.51 -10.14
CA VAL A 3 24.36 -11.29 -9.00
C VAL A 3 23.54 -12.58 -8.94
N ASN A 4 24.17 -13.72 -9.24
CA ASN A 4 23.55 -15.04 -9.16
C ASN A 4 23.33 -15.40 -7.68
N MET A 5 22.16 -15.95 -7.34
CA MET A 5 21.82 -16.45 -5.99
C MET A 5 22.88 -17.41 -5.43
N ALA A 6 23.58 -18.16 -6.29
CA ALA A 6 24.68 -19.04 -5.89
C ALA A 6 25.89 -18.28 -5.29
N GLN A 7 26.17 -17.07 -5.75
CA GLN A 7 27.26 -16.23 -5.23
C GLN A 7 26.86 -15.53 -3.92
N ILE A 8 25.56 -15.31 -3.71
CA ILE A 8 25.02 -14.84 -2.43
C ILE A 8 25.09 -15.97 -1.39
N ASP A 9 25.10 -17.26 -1.78
CA ASP A 9 25.19 -18.36 -0.80
C ASP A 9 26.56 -18.52 -0.16
N THR A 10 27.61 -18.25 -0.92
CA THR A 10 29.01 -18.46 -0.51
C THR A 10 29.63 -17.27 0.21
N ASP A 11 29.09 -16.06 0.04
CA ASP A 11 29.58 -14.83 0.69
C ASP A 11 28.72 -14.46 1.91
N THR A 12 29.19 -14.83 3.10
CA THR A 12 28.56 -14.52 4.39
C THR A 12 28.44 -13.02 4.66
N ALA A 13 29.40 -12.21 4.20
CA ALA A 13 29.37 -10.76 4.38
C ALA A 13 28.29 -10.12 3.49
N LEU A 14 28.18 -10.56 2.24
CA LEU A 14 27.13 -10.12 1.32
C LEU A 14 25.72 -10.52 1.83
N ARG A 15 25.56 -11.74 2.34
CA ARG A 15 24.29 -12.18 2.98
C ARG A 15 23.88 -11.28 4.13
N GLN A 16 24.83 -10.95 4.99
CA GLN A 16 24.57 -10.15 6.16
C GLN A 16 24.18 -8.71 5.76
N LYS A 17 24.90 -8.10 4.81
CA LYS A 17 24.54 -6.78 4.25
C LYS A 17 23.13 -6.79 3.62
N LEU A 18 22.80 -7.81 2.83
CA LEU A 18 21.47 -7.97 2.22
C LEU A 18 20.36 -8.11 3.27
N LYS A 19 20.60 -8.87 4.34
CA LYS A 19 19.65 -9.02 5.46
C LYS A 19 19.35 -7.67 6.10
N TYR A 20 20.37 -6.87 6.39
CA TYR A 20 20.20 -5.53 6.97
C TYR A 20 19.54 -4.54 6.03
N TYR A 21 19.90 -4.55 4.74
CA TYR A 21 19.25 -3.73 3.73
C TYR A 21 17.76 -4.07 3.60
N ASN A 22 17.41 -5.35 3.51
CA ASN A 22 16.02 -5.80 3.41
C ASN A 22 15.23 -5.44 4.68
N HIS A 23 15.86 -5.52 5.85
CA HIS A 23 15.25 -5.10 7.11
C HIS A 23 14.99 -3.57 7.15
N ALA A 24 15.98 -2.75 6.77
CA ALA A 24 15.80 -1.30 6.69
C ALA A 24 14.73 -0.91 5.65
N LYS A 25 14.72 -1.60 4.50
CA LYS A 25 13.72 -1.44 3.44
C LYS A 25 12.31 -1.78 3.93
N SER A 26 12.14 -2.89 4.64
CA SER A 26 10.82 -3.30 5.17
C SER A 26 10.30 -2.31 6.21
N ILE A 27 11.14 -1.78 7.09
CA ILE A 27 10.75 -0.75 8.06
C ILE A 27 10.19 0.49 7.36
N ILE A 28 10.90 1.04 6.37
CA ILE A 28 10.44 2.24 5.64
C ILE A 28 9.17 1.94 4.86
N GLN A 29 9.11 0.80 4.18
CA GLN A 29 7.96 0.40 3.37
C GLN A 29 6.70 0.19 4.23
N ASN A 30 6.81 -0.52 5.35
CA ASN A 30 5.68 -0.77 6.25
C ASN A 30 5.14 0.53 6.84
N ARG A 31 6.03 1.46 7.23
CA ARG A 31 5.62 2.80 7.70
C ARG A 31 4.87 3.59 6.65
N MET A 32 5.37 3.60 5.40
CA MET A 32 4.70 4.31 4.31
C MET A 32 3.30 3.73 4.04
N ILE A 33 3.20 2.40 3.94
CA ILE A 33 1.93 1.72 3.70
C ILE A 33 0.96 2.03 4.84
N PHE A 34 1.40 1.91 6.10
CA PHE A 34 0.57 2.22 7.26
C PHE A 34 0.06 3.66 7.25
N LEU A 35 0.96 4.64 7.08
CA LEU A 35 0.59 6.06 7.05
C LEU A 35 -0.36 6.40 5.91
N PHE A 36 -0.17 5.80 4.74
CA PHE A 36 -1.08 5.98 3.61
C PHE A 36 -2.50 5.49 3.95
N HIS A 37 -2.61 4.31 4.55
CA HIS A 37 -3.90 3.74 4.95
C HIS A 37 -4.58 4.56 6.04
N VAL A 38 -3.84 5.02 7.06
CA VAL A 38 -4.37 5.90 8.10
C VAL A 38 -4.83 7.24 7.51
N SER A 39 -4.02 7.85 6.64
CA SER A 39 -4.38 9.10 5.96
C SER A 39 -5.63 8.95 5.12
N LEU A 40 -5.75 7.86 4.36
CA LEU A 40 -6.92 7.57 3.54
C LEU A 40 -8.16 7.36 4.42
N TYR A 41 -8.04 6.58 5.49
CA TYR A 41 -9.11 6.36 6.45
C TYR A 41 -9.60 7.70 7.03
N LEU A 42 -8.70 8.56 7.52
CA LEU A 42 -9.07 9.87 8.07
C LEU A 42 -9.75 10.76 7.02
N THR A 43 -9.19 10.84 5.81
CA THR A 43 -9.71 11.69 4.73
C THR A 43 -11.13 11.29 4.33
N VAL A 44 -11.34 9.98 4.12
CA VAL A 44 -12.65 9.44 3.76
C VAL A 44 -13.65 9.64 4.89
N ASN A 45 -13.27 9.38 6.14
CA ASN A 45 -14.20 9.56 7.27
C ASN A 45 -14.61 11.03 7.46
N VAL A 46 -13.69 12.00 7.34
CA VAL A 46 -14.03 13.43 7.39
C VAL A 46 -15.00 13.78 6.27
N MET A 47 -14.78 13.27 5.06
CA MET A 47 -15.69 13.46 3.92
C MET A 47 -17.06 12.83 4.16
N LEU A 48 -17.14 11.60 4.69
CA LEU A 48 -18.41 10.91 4.97
C LEU A 48 -19.21 11.62 6.08
N ILE A 49 -18.54 12.13 7.11
CA ILE A 49 -19.16 12.95 8.16
C ILE A 49 -19.75 14.22 7.54
N GLY A 50 -19.00 14.92 6.69
CA GLY A 50 -19.47 16.10 5.98
C GLY A 50 -20.68 15.79 5.07
N LEU A 51 -20.63 14.70 4.31
CA LEU A 51 -21.73 14.28 3.45
C LEU A 51 -22.99 13.91 4.24
N ASN A 52 -22.84 13.20 5.35
CA ASN A 52 -23.97 12.82 6.20
C ASN A 52 -24.57 14.02 6.92
N ALA A 53 -23.77 15.04 7.27
CA ALA A 53 -24.27 16.30 7.82
C ALA A 53 -25.08 17.10 6.77
N ILE A 54 -24.63 17.14 5.52
CA ILE A 54 -25.34 17.84 4.42
C ILE A 54 -26.64 17.10 4.05
N HIS A 55 -26.63 15.77 4.06
CA HIS A 55 -27.79 14.93 3.73
C HIS A 55 -28.43 14.32 4.98
N TYR A 56 -28.51 15.08 6.06
CA TYR A 56 -29.02 14.57 7.33
C TYR A 56 -30.50 14.20 7.20
N ASN A 57 -30.79 12.92 7.44
CA ASN A 57 -32.14 12.35 7.35
C ASN A 57 -32.64 11.82 8.71
N GLY A 58 -32.08 12.33 9.82
CA GLY A 58 -32.37 11.83 11.17
C GLY A 58 -31.40 10.75 11.66
N VAL A 59 -30.64 10.12 10.76
CA VAL A 59 -29.69 9.04 11.10
C VAL A 59 -28.27 9.42 10.72
N TRP A 60 -27.38 9.31 11.71
CA TRP A 60 -25.96 9.48 11.50
C TRP A 60 -25.33 8.19 10.96
N TRP A 61 -25.51 7.84 9.69
CA TRP A 61 -25.02 6.54 9.19
C TRP A 61 -23.50 6.42 9.13
N PHE A 62 -22.74 7.52 9.22
CA PHE A 62 -21.27 7.51 9.07
C PHE A 62 -20.54 6.61 10.08
N TRP A 63 -21.13 6.34 11.26
CA TRP A 63 -20.48 5.50 12.27
C TRP A 63 -20.36 4.03 11.83
N ILE A 64 -21.26 3.56 10.95
CA ILE A 64 -21.22 2.18 10.43
C ILE A 64 -19.95 1.97 9.59
N PRO A 65 -19.68 2.77 8.52
CA PRO A 65 -18.40 2.72 7.83
C PRO A 65 -17.21 2.94 8.77
N LEU A 66 -17.30 3.93 9.67
CA LEU A 66 -16.19 4.29 10.56
C LEU A 66 -15.74 3.10 11.43
N LEU A 67 -16.68 2.38 12.04
CA LEU A 67 -16.39 1.20 12.86
C LEU A 67 -16.03 -0.02 12.03
N SER A 68 -16.80 -0.31 10.97
CA SER A 68 -16.61 -1.51 10.14
C SER A 68 -15.27 -1.47 9.41
N TRP A 69 -14.90 -0.30 8.88
CA TRP A 69 -13.60 -0.10 8.24
C TRP A 69 -12.46 0.04 9.24
N GLY A 70 -12.70 0.57 10.45
CA GLY A 70 -11.69 0.58 11.52
C GLY A 70 -11.25 -0.83 11.91
N ILE A 71 -12.20 -1.77 12.00
CA ILE A 71 -11.92 -3.19 12.23
C ILE A 71 -11.20 -3.80 11.03
N GLY A 72 -11.67 -3.53 9.81
CA GLY A 72 -11.04 -4.00 8.57
C GLY A 72 -9.59 -3.50 8.40
N LEU A 73 -9.30 -2.25 8.73
CA LEU A 73 -7.95 -1.67 8.70
C LEU A 73 -7.02 -2.35 9.70
N SER A 74 -7.52 -2.60 10.91
CA SER A 74 -6.79 -3.31 11.96
C SER A 74 -6.52 -4.76 11.55
N GLY A 75 -7.54 -5.44 11.00
CA GLY A 75 -7.42 -6.79 10.46
C GLY A 75 -6.47 -6.86 9.28
N HIS A 76 -6.50 -5.89 8.37
CA HIS A 76 -5.60 -5.81 7.22
C HIS A 76 -4.16 -5.49 7.65
N TYR A 77 -3.94 -4.71 8.70
CA TYR A 77 -2.61 -4.50 9.28
C TYR A 77 -2.04 -5.82 9.83
N CYS A 78 -2.83 -6.58 10.58
CA CYS A 78 -2.44 -7.91 11.07
C CYS A 78 -2.23 -8.91 9.93
N TYR A 79 -3.14 -8.94 8.95
CA TYR A 79 -3.08 -9.84 7.81
C TYR A 79 -1.92 -9.49 6.88
N ALA A 80 -1.66 -8.23 6.57
CA ALA A 80 -0.52 -7.83 5.74
C ALA A 80 0.81 -8.23 6.40
N TYR A 81 0.90 -8.15 7.72
CA TYR A 81 2.09 -8.58 8.47
C TYR A 81 2.33 -10.09 8.37
N ILE A 82 1.25 -10.89 8.23
CA ILE A 82 1.31 -12.36 8.15
C ILE A 82 1.37 -12.86 6.69
N PHE A 83 0.55 -12.29 5.80
CA PHE A 83 0.33 -12.70 4.42
C PHE A 83 1.46 -12.26 3.47
N MET A 84 2.05 -11.08 3.69
CA MET A 84 3.21 -10.68 2.87
C MET A 84 4.45 -11.53 3.16
N ASP A 85 4.57 -12.09 4.36
CA ASP A 85 5.66 -13.00 4.73
C ASP A 85 5.58 -14.33 3.94
N ILE A 86 4.36 -14.76 3.58
CA ILE A 86 4.12 -15.99 2.79
C ILE A 86 4.45 -15.80 1.30
N PHE A 87 4.13 -14.65 0.72
CA PHE A 87 4.33 -14.39 -0.72
C PHE A 87 5.72 -13.81 -1.07
N SER A 88 6.47 -13.27 -0.10
CA SER A 88 7.78 -12.66 -0.33
C SER A 88 8.92 -13.68 -0.37
N LYS A 89 8.93 -14.60 -1.35
CA LYS A 89 10.11 -15.46 -1.58
C LYS A 89 11.16 -14.90 -2.54
N ASN A 90 10.96 -13.75 -3.21
CA ASN A 90 11.98 -13.12 -4.09
C ASN A 90 11.79 -11.58 -4.26
N PRO A 91 12.50 -10.71 -3.53
CA PRO A 91 12.12 -9.29 -3.36
C PRO A 91 12.66 -8.28 -4.40
N MET A 92 13.47 -8.68 -5.39
CA MET A 92 14.19 -7.71 -6.24
C MET A 92 13.71 -7.59 -7.69
N GLN A 93 13.12 -8.61 -8.31
CA GLN A 93 12.67 -8.54 -9.72
C GLN A 93 11.17 -8.20 -9.88
N HIS A 94 10.39 -8.21 -8.81
CA HIS A 94 8.93 -8.14 -8.89
C HIS A 94 8.29 -6.81 -8.47
N GLU A 95 9.03 -5.77 -8.10
CA GLU A 95 8.43 -4.53 -7.54
C GLU A 95 7.39 -3.86 -8.47
N ARG A 96 7.57 -3.95 -9.79
CA ARG A 96 6.55 -3.48 -10.76
C ARG A 96 5.35 -4.43 -10.85
N PHE A 97 5.59 -5.74 -10.77
CA PHE A 97 4.55 -6.76 -10.79
C PHE A 97 3.70 -6.70 -9.51
N GLU A 98 4.34 -6.59 -8.35
CA GLU A 98 3.70 -6.44 -7.04
C GLU A 98 2.82 -5.19 -6.98
N ARG A 99 3.30 -4.04 -7.48
CA ARG A 99 2.47 -2.81 -7.54
C ARG A 99 1.21 -3.00 -8.39
N LYS A 100 1.32 -3.68 -9.53
CA LYS A 100 0.15 -3.98 -10.38
C LYS A 100 -0.78 -4.98 -9.71
N ALA A 101 -0.25 -6.05 -9.13
CA ALA A 101 -1.02 -7.06 -8.41
C ALA A 101 -1.78 -6.44 -7.22
N GLN A 102 -1.13 -5.56 -6.47
CA GLN A 102 -1.78 -4.79 -5.39
C GLN A 102 -2.95 -3.96 -5.93
N PHE A 103 -2.79 -3.25 -7.05
CA PHE A 103 -3.91 -2.53 -7.67
C PHE A 103 -5.09 -3.45 -8.01
N PHE A 104 -4.84 -4.62 -8.59
CA PHE A 104 -5.92 -5.58 -8.91
C PHE A 104 -6.66 -6.08 -7.67
N ILE A 105 -5.97 -6.31 -6.55
CA ILE A 105 -6.64 -6.65 -5.29
C ILE A 105 -7.59 -5.52 -4.86
N HIS A 106 -7.15 -4.26 -4.93
CA HIS A 106 -8.01 -3.12 -4.59
C HIS A 106 -9.20 -3.00 -5.54
N LEU A 107 -9.00 -3.27 -6.84
CA LEU A 107 -10.08 -3.29 -7.83
C LEU A 107 -11.11 -4.39 -7.52
N ILE A 108 -10.68 -5.60 -7.16
CA ILE A 108 -11.58 -6.71 -6.80
C ILE A 108 -12.37 -6.36 -5.54
N VAL A 109 -11.70 -5.86 -4.50
CA VAL A 109 -12.35 -5.43 -3.25
C VAL A 109 -13.36 -4.31 -3.53
N TYR A 110 -13.02 -3.36 -4.40
CA TYR A 110 -13.93 -2.30 -4.83
C TYR A 110 -15.18 -2.87 -5.52
N ILE A 111 -15.01 -3.78 -6.49
CA ILE A 111 -16.14 -4.38 -7.22
C ILE A 111 -17.03 -5.18 -6.27
N LEU A 112 -16.45 -6.08 -5.48
CA LEU A 112 -17.20 -6.96 -4.59
C LEU A 112 -17.90 -6.16 -3.48
N GLY A 113 -17.20 -5.22 -2.85
CA GLY A 113 -17.78 -4.39 -1.79
C GLY A 113 -18.95 -3.54 -2.29
N ASN A 114 -18.79 -2.88 -3.44
CA ASN A 114 -19.89 -2.11 -4.04
C ASN A 114 -21.05 -2.99 -4.51
N ALA A 115 -20.77 -4.18 -5.07
CA ALA A 115 -21.81 -5.14 -5.42
C ALA A 115 -22.60 -5.60 -4.18
N THR A 116 -21.91 -5.84 -3.05
CA THR A 116 -22.57 -6.16 -1.78
C THR A 116 -23.44 -5.01 -1.29
N PHE A 117 -22.96 -3.76 -1.32
CA PHE A 117 -23.77 -2.61 -0.91
C PHE A 117 -24.98 -2.39 -1.82
N LEU A 118 -24.82 -2.56 -3.13
CA LEU A 118 -25.91 -2.45 -4.09
C LEU A 118 -26.95 -3.56 -3.87
N PHE A 119 -26.50 -4.77 -3.56
CA PHE A 119 -27.36 -5.87 -3.18
C PHE A 119 -28.11 -5.62 -1.86
N LEU A 120 -27.46 -5.01 -0.87
CA LEU A 120 -28.12 -4.62 0.38
C LEU A 120 -29.16 -3.52 0.18
N ASP A 121 -28.88 -2.51 -0.65
CA ASP A 121 -29.87 -1.48 -1.03
C ASP A 121 -31.06 -2.07 -1.77
N TYR A 122 -30.86 -3.15 -2.55
CA TYR A 122 -31.94 -3.87 -3.21
C TYR A 122 -32.80 -4.68 -2.21
N LEU A 123 -32.17 -5.38 -1.26
CA LEU A 123 -32.88 -6.20 -0.27
C LEU A 123 -33.61 -5.37 0.79
N TYR A 124 -33.06 -4.22 1.14
CA TYR A 124 -33.59 -3.32 2.16
C TYR A 124 -33.76 -1.91 1.58
N PRO A 125 -34.74 -1.69 0.69
CA PRO A 125 -34.89 -0.43 -0.05
C PRO A 125 -34.90 0.78 0.90
N PRO A 126 -33.83 1.57 0.92
CA PRO A 126 -33.77 2.74 1.78
C PRO A 126 -34.58 3.89 1.16
N VAL A 127 -34.93 4.89 1.98
CA VAL A 127 -35.52 6.14 1.47
C VAL A 127 -34.55 6.87 0.52
N ASN A 128 -33.23 6.65 0.68
CA ASN A 128 -32.17 7.19 -0.17
C ASN A 128 -31.12 6.11 -0.48
N TYR A 129 -30.77 5.94 -1.76
CA TYR A 129 -29.71 5.02 -2.21
C TYR A 129 -28.33 5.51 -1.77
N TRP A 130 -27.87 5.04 -0.61
CA TRP A 130 -26.60 5.48 -0.04
C TRP A 130 -25.41 4.83 -0.75
N VAL A 131 -25.60 3.73 -1.51
CA VAL A 131 -24.54 3.06 -2.27
C VAL A 131 -23.80 3.97 -3.27
N VAL A 132 -24.44 5.06 -3.70
CA VAL A 132 -23.83 6.04 -4.62
C VAL A 132 -22.59 6.69 -4.00
N TYR A 133 -22.57 6.90 -2.68
CA TYR A 133 -21.44 7.54 -1.99
C TYR A 133 -20.16 6.69 -1.97
N PRO A 134 -20.15 5.41 -1.53
CA PRO A 134 -18.97 4.56 -1.64
C PRO A 134 -18.59 4.27 -3.09
N LEU A 135 -19.56 4.14 -4.00
CA LEU A 135 -19.31 3.90 -5.43
C LEU A 135 -18.52 5.05 -6.05
N LEU A 136 -18.99 6.29 -5.91
CA LEU A 136 -18.30 7.46 -6.44
C LEU A 136 -17.03 7.79 -5.65
N GLY A 137 -17.11 7.79 -4.32
CA GLY A 137 -15.99 8.14 -3.45
C GLY A 137 -14.79 7.22 -3.62
N TRP A 138 -15.01 5.90 -3.59
CA TRP A 138 -13.92 4.94 -3.79
C TRP A 138 -13.53 4.82 -5.26
N GLY A 139 -14.47 5.03 -6.19
CA GLY A 139 -14.18 5.02 -7.63
C GLY A 139 -13.15 6.10 -8.01
N ILE A 140 -13.27 7.31 -7.44
CA ILE A 140 -12.28 8.38 -7.61
C ILE A 140 -10.91 7.96 -7.05
N GLY A 141 -10.87 7.38 -5.84
CA GLY A 141 -9.63 6.90 -5.24
C GLY A 141 -8.94 5.82 -6.07
N LEU A 142 -9.71 4.87 -6.61
CA LEU A 142 -9.23 3.80 -7.48
C LEU A 142 -8.69 4.35 -8.81
N PHE A 143 -9.37 5.36 -9.38
CA PHE A 143 -8.92 6.05 -10.58
C PHE A 143 -7.55 6.72 -10.39
N TYR A 144 -7.36 7.44 -9.28
CA TYR A 144 -6.05 8.02 -8.95
C TYR A 144 -5.00 6.93 -8.70
N HIS A 145 -5.35 5.84 -8.02
CA HIS A 145 -4.45 4.72 -7.81
C HIS A 145 -3.95 4.14 -9.15
N PHE A 146 -4.87 3.92 -10.09
CA PHE A 146 -4.51 3.47 -11.45
C PHE A 146 -3.50 4.42 -12.10
N PHE A 147 -3.77 5.73 -12.07
CA PHE A 147 -2.87 6.74 -12.64
C PHE A 147 -1.49 6.70 -11.99
N PHE A 148 -1.41 6.59 -10.66
CA PHE A 148 -0.14 6.52 -9.93
C PHE A 148 0.65 5.24 -10.20
N VAL A 149 -0.02 4.10 -10.38
CA VAL A 149 0.64 2.80 -10.60
C VAL A 149 1.08 2.60 -12.04
N PHE A 150 0.25 3.00 -13.01
CA PHE A 150 0.48 2.69 -14.42
C PHE A 150 1.08 3.84 -15.22
N ILE A 151 0.82 5.10 -14.83
CA ILE A 151 1.20 6.28 -15.62
C ILE A 151 2.33 7.06 -14.93
N PHE A 152 2.23 7.27 -13.61
CA PHE A 152 3.21 8.10 -12.89
C PHE A 152 4.48 7.31 -12.53
N ARG A 153 5.66 7.79 -12.96
CA ARG A 153 6.95 7.10 -12.72
C ARG A 153 7.61 7.36 -11.36
N GLY A 154 7.05 8.24 -10.53
CA GLY A 154 7.32 8.32 -9.07
C GLY A 154 8.79 8.49 -8.65
N TRP A 155 9.66 9.06 -9.50
CA TRP A 155 11.12 9.07 -9.31
C TRP A 155 11.58 9.74 -8.00
N LYS A 156 10.96 10.87 -7.63
CA LYS A 156 11.27 11.57 -6.37
C LYS A 156 10.99 10.72 -5.12
N ILE A 157 9.90 9.94 -5.14
CA ILE A 157 9.54 9.05 -4.02
C ILE A 157 10.58 7.92 -3.90
N LYS A 158 11.07 7.39 -5.02
CA LYS A 158 12.09 6.34 -5.03
C LYS A 158 13.40 6.85 -4.43
N GLN A 159 13.86 8.03 -4.83
CA GLN A 159 15.08 8.64 -4.28
C GLN A 159 14.98 8.90 -2.79
N TRP A 160 13.86 9.49 -2.35
CA TRP A 160 13.61 9.73 -0.92
C TRP A 160 13.59 8.43 -0.12
N LYS A 161 12.96 7.37 -0.65
CA LYS A 161 12.91 6.05 -0.02
C LYS A 161 14.31 5.45 0.11
N GLN A 162 15.12 5.53 -0.95
CA GLN A 162 16.51 5.07 -0.93
C GLN A 162 17.35 5.85 0.10
N ALA A 163 17.29 7.18 0.11
CA ALA A 163 18.01 8.00 1.07
C ALA A 163 17.66 7.65 2.53
N LYS A 164 16.38 7.36 2.81
CA LYS A 164 15.92 6.92 4.13
C LYS A 164 16.45 5.54 4.52
N ILE A 165 16.51 4.58 3.58
CA ILE A 165 17.06 3.24 3.83
C ILE A 165 18.55 3.35 4.18
N VAL A 166 19.30 4.15 3.42
CA VAL A 166 20.73 4.41 3.66
C VAL A 166 20.94 5.04 5.02
N ALA A 167 20.16 6.07 5.35
CA ALA A 167 20.25 6.74 6.64
C ALA A 167 19.97 5.78 7.81
N LEU A 168 18.99 4.87 7.67
CA LEU A 168 18.73 3.84 8.68
C LEU A 168 19.89 2.83 8.78
N MET A 169 20.43 2.39 7.64
CA MET A 169 21.55 1.44 7.64
C MET A 169 22.79 2.02 8.33
N LYS A 170 23.15 3.25 7.98
CA LYS A 170 24.25 3.96 8.62
C LYS A 170 24.02 4.14 10.13
N LYS A 171 22.78 4.47 10.53
CA LYS A 171 22.44 4.72 11.94
C LYS A 171 22.51 3.46 12.82
N TYR A 172 22.05 2.31 12.32
CA TYR A 172 21.86 1.11 13.14
C TYR A 172 22.89 0.02 12.92
N TYR A 173 23.56 0.00 11.77
CA TYR A 173 24.52 -1.05 11.40
C TYR A 173 25.90 -0.50 11.06
N ASP A 174 26.06 0.83 10.95
CA ASP A 174 27.30 1.49 10.51
C ASP A 174 27.82 0.97 9.15
N ILE A 175 26.90 0.60 8.26
CA ILE A 175 27.18 0.08 6.92
C ILE A 175 26.71 1.10 5.89
N ASP A 176 27.58 1.51 4.97
CA ASP A 176 27.16 2.17 3.74
C ASP A 176 26.73 1.11 2.71
N PRO A 177 25.43 1.05 2.34
CA PRO A 177 24.95 0.06 1.37
C PRO A 177 25.55 0.23 -0.03
N PHE A 178 26.10 1.40 -0.38
CA PHE A 178 26.53 1.70 -1.74
C PHE A 178 28.05 1.68 -1.96
N GLU A 179 28.82 1.41 -0.91
CA GLU A 179 30.28 1.32 -1.01
C GLU A 179 30.73 0.09 -1.81
N GLU A 180 29.89 -0.97 -1.90
CA GLU A 180 30.19 -2.21 -2.64
C GLU A 180 29.00 -2.85 -3.40
N MET A 181 27.76 -2.33 -3.30
CA MET A 181 26.66 -2.91 -4.08
C MET A 181 26.82 -2.58 -5.57
N PRO A 182 26.70 -3.55 -6.49
CA PRO A 182 26.73 -3.27 -7.92
C PRO A 182 25.63 -2.26 -8.25
N ARG A 183 26.04 -1.08 -8.76
CA ARG A 183 25.10 -0.01 -9.14
C ARG A 183 24.05 -0.58 -10.10
N ASP A 184 22.78 -0.39 -9.75
CA ASP A 184 21.66 -0.62 -10.68
C ASP A 184 21.72 0.45 -11.78
N THR A 185 22.40 0.10 -12.87
CA THR A 185 22.54 0.93 -14.08
C THR A 185 21.23 1.04 -14.87
N SER A 186 20.14 0.37 -14.47
CA SER A 186 18.83 0.50 -15.14
C SER A 186 18.18 1.87 -14.92
N SER A 187 18.69 2.66 -13.96
CA SER A 187 18.21 4.02 -13.67
C SER A 187 18.92 5.13 -14.47
N SER A 188 19.95 4.81 -15.25
CA SER A 188 20.68 5.78 -16.09
C SER A 188 20.27 5.74 -17.58
N GLY A 189 19.18 5.05 -17.91
CA GLY A 189 18.71 4.88 -19.28
C GLY A 189 17.26 5.30 -19.47
N LYS A 190 17.07 6.56 -19.89
CA LYS A 190 15.86 7.18 -20.47
C LYS A 190 14.78 7.65 -19.50
#